data_AF-A6R2R9-F1
#
_entry.id   AF-A6R2R9-F1
#
_cell.length_a   1.000
_cell.length_b   1.000
_cell.length_c   1.000
_cell.angle_alpha   90.00
_cell.angle_beta   90.00
_cell.angle_gamma   90.00
#
_symmetry.space_group_name_H-M   'P 1'
#
loop_
_entity.id
_entity.type
_entity.pdbx_description
1 polymer ?
#
loop_
_entity_poly.entity_id
_entity_poly.type
_entity_poly.pdbx_seq_one_letter_code
_entity_poly.pdbx_strand_id
1 'polypeptide(L)'
;MAKGDRRKRASQLQQRLQKPSLKQILSMNIKDMPQLVMSYAGPDSIDKQQDVIQYCLQQILQGPRPDPECTLQPRIEQVRILRRMIYGYSDTLFIARTGYGKSLILQSYTILTGKITIQLVPLNKLGDQQTRDIARFPGANPCLVSADNLQGQEDLLKRIQQGEYTHILLSPEQALCKRFQHVLQDPTLQEKIGLVAIDECHLVTQWSQFRSQFARLGHLRLLLREDIVWFGCSATLSSKAEDIILQEAGFRSIGVNPRQTQVIRTSINRPDIFIGVHPIPRGKLVSYDMLYFLLNEAIDTDGKIIPQHILKTIVFIDSHVKVQQAVQYFRSILLQICQNNRQNVNNTDTSFINDTIQHFTSRVSEVDQNIRFEEFMKPKSMVSRSES
;
A
#
# COMPACT_ATOMS: atom_id res chain seq x y z
N MET A 1 -13.44 53.20 -28.09
CA MET A 1 -13.12 51.78 -28.36
C MET A 1 -12.66 50.97 -27.12
N ALA A 2 -12.49 51.54 -25.92
CA ALA A 2 -11.95 50.82 -24.75
C ALA A 2 -12.95 50.00 -23.89
N LYS A 3 -14.28 50.16 -24.08
CA LYS A 3 -15.30 49.42 -23.29
C LYS A 3 -15.62 48.02 -23.83
N GLY A 4 -15.47 47.78 -25.14
CA GLY A 4 -15.72 46.47 -25.77
C GLY A 4 -14.66 45.42 -25.45
N ASP A 5 -13.42 45.86 -25.26
CA ASP A 5 -12.26 44.99 -25.05
C ASP A 5 -12.17 44.45 -23.61
N ARG A 6 -12.64 45.22 -22.62
CA ARG A 6 -12.80 44.75 -21.23
C ARG A 6 -13.91 43.70 -21.08
N ARG A 7 -15.03 43.82 -21.81
CA ARG A 7 -16.11 42.82 -21.79
C ARG A 7 -15.71 41.51 -22.47
N LYS A 8 -14.98 41.57 -23.59
CA LYS A 8 -14.43 40.37 -24.26
C LYS A 8 -13.35 39.66 -23.42
N ARG A 9 -12.46 40.41 -22.74
CA ARG A 9 -11.48 39.83 -21.81
C ARG A 9 -12.13 39.23 -20.57
N ALA A 10 -13.16 39.87 -20.01
CA ALA A 10 -13.92 39.33 -18.88
C ALA A 10 -14.72 38.07 -19.27
N SER A 11 -15.31 38.02 -20.48
CA SER A 11 -16.03 36.82 -20.95
C SER A 11 -15.07 35.67 -21.32
N GLN A 12 -13.88 35.97 -21.85
CA GLN A 12 -12.82 34.97 -22.08
C GLN A 12 -12.20 34.46 -20.78
N LEU A 13 -12.06 35.30 -19.74
CA LEU A 13 -11.66 34.85 -18.40
C LEU A 13 -12.75 34.00 -17.73
N GLN A 14 -14.02 34.38 -17.84
CA GLN A 14 -15.14 33.59 -17.32
C GLN A 14 -15.32 32.25 -18.05
N GLN A 15 -15.03 32.18 -19.35
CA GLN A 15 -14.98 30.90 -20.09
C GLN A 15 -13.79 30.02 -19.69
N ARG A 16 -12.66 30.60 -19.29
CA ARG A 16 -11.51 29.85 -18.72
C ARG A 16 -11.70 29.40 -17.27
N LEU A 17 -12.78 29.86 -16.60
CA LEU A 17 -13.09 29.57 -15.19
C LEU A 17 -14.24 28.57 -15.00
N GLN A 18 -14.77 27.97 -16.07
CA GLN A 18 -15.77 26.92 -15.89
C GLN A 18 -15.10 25.66 -15.33
N LYS A 19 -15.32 25.42 -14.05
CA LYS A 19 -14.88 24.19 -13.38
C LYS A 19 -15.54 23.00 -14.09
N PRO A 20 -14.78 21.97 -14.47
CA PRO A 20 -15.33 20.84 -15.20
C PRO A 20 -16.42 20.16 -14.37
N SER A 21 -17.46 19.70 -15.05
CA SER A 21 -18.47 18.84 -14.44
C SER A 21 -17.83 17.55 -13.92
N LEU A 22 -18.46 16.92 -12.94
CA LEU A 22 -17.95 15.68 -12.33
C LEU A 22 -17.75 14.56 -13.36
N LYS A 23 -18.62 14.47 -14.39
CA LYS A 23 -18.44 13.54 -15.51
C LYS A 23 -17.22 13.85 -16.37
N GLN A 24 -16.89 15.13 -16.57
CA GLN A 24 -15.70 15.52 -17.34
C GLN A 24 -14.41 15.16 -16.61
N ILE A 25 -14.39 15.20 -15.26
CA ILE A 25 -13.22 14.77 -14.46
C ILE A 25 -12.83 13.32 -14.78
N LEU A 26 -13.81 12.44 -15.01
CA LEU A 26 -13.55 11.04 -15.40
C LEU A 26 -12.90 10.86 -16.78
N SER A 27 -12.78 11.93 -17.56
CA SER A 27 -12.15 11.90 -18.89
C SER A 27 -10.87 12.75 -18.96
N MET A 28 -10.46 13.35 -17.83
CA MET A 28 -9.28 14.20 -17.75
C MET A 28 -8.00 13.37 -17.65
N ASN A 29 -6.90 13.93 -18.14
CA ASN A 29 -5.59 13.31 -17.97
C ASN A 29 -5.15 13.40 -16.50
N ILE A 30 -4.50 12.36 -15.99
CA ILE A 30 -3.92 12.35 -14.63
C ILE A 30 -3.00 13.56 -14.41
N LYS A 31 -2.28 14.01 -15.44
CA LYS A 31 -1.39 15.19 -15.36
C LYS A 31 -2.12 16.50 -15.05
N ASP A 32 -3.42 16.59 -15.32
CA ASP A 32 -4.23 17.78 -15.10
C ASP A 32 -4.87 17.82 -13.69
N MET A 33 -4.80 16.71 -12.94
CA MET A 33 -5.40 16.59 -11.61
C MET A 33 -4.89 17.63 -10.60
N PRO A 34 -3.60 18.00 -10.54
CA PRO A 34 -3.13 19.06 -9.64
C PRO A 34 -3.84 20.40 -9.86
N GLN A 35 -3.93 20.84 -11.13
CA GLN A 35 -4.58 22.11 -11.46
C GLN A 35 -6.09 22.05 -11.15
N LEU A 36 -6.73 20.92 -11.45
CA LEU A 36 -8.13 20.68 -11.12
C LEU A 36 -8.36 20.80 -9.62
N VAL A 37 -7.65 20.01 -8.81
CA VAL A 37 -7.82 19.97 -7.35
C VAL A 37 -7.58 21.37 -6.74
N MET A 38 -6.53 22.06 -7.17
CA MET A 38 -6.23 23.41 -6.68
C MET A 38 -7.31 24.43 -7.05
N SER A 39 -8.00 24.26 -8.18
CA SER A 39 -9.13 25.13 -8.56
C SER A 39 -10.34 25.05 -7.60
N TYR A 40 -10.40 24.02 -6.74
CA TYR A 40 -11.45 23.82 -5.72
C TYR A 40 -10.99 24.16 -4.29
N ALA A 41 -9.80 24.75 -4.12
CA ALA A 41 -9.28 25.13 -2.79
C ALA A 41 -10.01 26.33 -2.15
N GLY A 42 -10.72 27.14 -2.93
CA GLY A 42 -11.43 28.31 -2.44
C GLY A 42 -12.69 28.00 -1.61
N PRO A 43 -13.15 28.95 -0.77
CA PRO A 43 -14.29 28.76 0.15
C PRO A 43 -15.60 28.45 -0.59
N ASP A 44 -15.81 28.99 -1.80
CA ASP A 44 -17.01 28.78 -2.61
C ASP A 44 -17.15 27.34 -3.15
N SER A 45 -16.21 26.45 -2.83
CA SER A 45 -16.11 25.11 -3.40
C SER A 45 -16.07 24.00 -2.36
N ILE A 46 -16.23 24.33 -1.08
CA ILE A 46 -16.19 23.40 0.05
C ILE A 46 -17.13 22.20 -0.19
N ASP A 47 -18.34 22.44 -0.68
CA ASP A 47 -19.35 21.40 -0.90
C ASP A 47 -18.96 20.43 -2.03
N LYS A 48 -18.10 20.86 -2.96
CA LYS A 48 -17.66 20.07 -4.13
C LYS A 48 -16.30 19.41 -3.94
N GLN A 49 -15.53 19.79 -2.91
CA GLN A 49 -14.20 19.25 -2.67
C GLN A 49 -14.21 17.74 -2.51
N GLN A 50 -15.22 17.19 -1.82
CA GLN A 50 -15.35 15.75 -1.62
C GLN A 50 -15.56 15.03 -2.96
N ASP A 51 -16.48 15.51 -3.78
CA ASP A 51 -16.76 14.93 -5.09
C ASP A 51 -15.51 14.95 -5.97
N VAL A 52 -14.82 16.10 -6.07
CA VAL A 52 -13.60 16.20 -6.89
C VAL A 52 -12.56 15.17 -6.49
N ILE A 53 -12.31 14.99 -5.19
CA ILE A 53 -11.36 13.97 -4.71
C ILE A 53 -11.85 12.56 -5.03
N GLN A 54 -13.13 12.27 -4.84
CA GLN A 54 -13.72 10.97 -5.17
C GLN A 54 -13.57 10.64 -6.65
N TYR A 55 -13.87 11.58 -7.53
CA TYR A 55 -13.76 11.41 -8.98
C TYR A 55 -12.30 11.22 -9.43
N CYS A 56 -11.36 11.99 -8.87
CA CYS A 56 -9.94 11.78 -9.19
C CYS A 56 -9.44 10.41 -8.70
N LEU A 57 -9.84 9.97 -7.50
CA LEU A 57 -9.48 8.64 -7.01
C LEU A 57 -10.08 7.52 -7.88
N GLN A 58 -11.33 7.69 -8.32
CA GLN A 58 -11.97 6.74 -9.23
C GLN A 58 -11.18 6.60 -10.53
N GLN A 59 -10.68 7.71 -11.08
CA GLN A 59 -9.79 7.68 -12.24
C GLN A 59 -8.46 6.97 -11.98
N ILE A 60 -7.83 7.24 -10.84
CA ILE A 60 -6.58 6.57 -10.46
C ILE A 60 -6.79 5.05 -10.36
N LEU A 61 -7.92 4.61 -9.81
CA LEU A 61 -8.27 3.19 -9.68
C LEU A 61 -8.58 2.51 -11.02
N GLN A 62 -9.21 3.22 -11.97
CA GLN A 62 -9.51 2.70 -13.30
C GLN A 62 -8.26 2.63 -14.20
N GLY A 63 -7.24 3.44 -13.91
CA GLY A 63 -5.99 3.48 -14.66
C GLY A 63 -6.16 4.07 -16.08
N PRO A 64 -5.07 4.09 -16.87
CA PRO A 64 -5.06 4.72 -18.19
C PRO A 64 -5.85 3.93 -19.26
N ARG A 65 -6.15 2.66 -19.00
CA ARG A 65 -6.99 1.81 -19.84
C ARG A 65 -8.13 1.29 -18.97
N PRO A 66 -9.29 1.97 -18.97
CA PRO A 66 -10.42 1.57 -18.16
C PRO A 66 -10.83 0.15 -18.54
N ASP A 67 -10.72 -0.77 -17.59
CA ASP A 67 -11.31 -2.09 -17.72
C ASP A 67 -12.82 -1.97 -17.44
N PRO A 68 -13.70 -2.26 -18.42
CA PRO A 68 -15.15 -2.17 -18.22
C PRO A 68 -15.68 -3.12 -17.13
N GLU A 69 -14.91 -4.13 -16.71
CA GLU A 69 -15.23 -5.00 -15.57
C GLU A 69 -14.70 -4.46 -14.23
N CYS A 70 -13.92 -3.37 -14.21
CA CYS A 70 -13.39 -2.81 -12.98
C CYS A 70 -14.48 -2.13 -12.14
N THR A 71 -14.90 -2.82 -11.08
CA THR A 71 -15.89 -2.33 -10.11
C THR A 71 -15.27 -1.59 -8.92
N LEU A 72 -13.96 -1.31 -8.95
CA LEU A 72 -13.27 -0.66 -7.85
C LEU A 72 -13.78 0.76 -7.65
N GLN A 73 -14.14 1.07 -6.41
CA GLN A 73 -14.58 2.39 -5.98
C GLN A 73 -13.73 2.86 -4.80
N PRO A 74 -13.41 4.16 -4.72
CA PRO A 74 -12.71 4.70 -3.58
C PRO A 74 -13.59 4.61 -2.34
N ARG A 75 -12.98 4.24 -1.21
CA ARG A 75 -13.68 4.17 0.07
C ARG A 75 -13.87 5.56 0.64
N ILE A 76 -14.95 5.75 1.39
CA ILE A 76 -15.31 7.04 1.97
C ILE A 76 -14.18 7.64 2.83
N GLU A 77 -13.47 6.81 3.59
CA GLU A 77 -12.34 7.29 4.41
C GLU A 77 -11.14 7.71 3.55
N GLN A 78 -10.88 7.08 2.41
CA GLN A 78 -9.80 7.50 1.50
C GLN A 78 -10.09 8.91 0.96
N VAL A 79 -11.33 9.15 0.53
CA VAL A 79 -11.79 10.45 0.03
C VAL A 79 -11.71 11.50 1.14
N ARG A 80 -12.25 11.19 2.33
CA ARG A 80 -12.27 12.09 3.48
C ARG A 80 -10.87 12.50 3.92
N ILE A 81 -9.95 11.54 4.00
CA ILE A 81 -8.57 11.79 4.43
C ILE A 81 -7.84 12.70 3.45
N LEU A 82 -7.89 12.39 2.15
CA LEU A 82 -7.26 13.24 1.12
C LEU A 82 -7.85 14.64 1.10
N ARG A 83 -9.18 14.78 1.17
CA ARG A 83 -9.82 16.09 1.25
C ARG A 83 -9.27 16.91 2.43
N ARG A 84 -9.19 16.31 3.62
CA ARG A 84 -8.69 16.98 4.84
C ARG A 84 -7.22 17.37 4.72
N MET A 85 -6.38 16.48 4.19
CA MET A 85 -4.97 16.76 3.99
C MET A 85 -4.76 17.89 2.97
N ILE A 86 -5.45 17.81 1.83
CA ILE A 86 -5.24 18.75 0.71
C ILE A 86 -5.84 20.13 0.99
N TYR A 87 -7.09 20.21 1.44
CA TYR A 87 -7.79 21.49 1.60
C TYR A 87 -7.76 22.02 3.03
N GLY A 88 -7.72 21.11 4.02
CA GLY A 88 -7.70 21.47 5.43
C GLY A 88 -6.29 21.57 6.01
N TYR A 89 -5.24 21.29 5.23
CA TYR A 89 -3.86 21.18 5.70
C TYR A 89 -3.72 20.36 7.00
N SER A 90 -4.59 19.35 7.14
CA SER A 90 -4.77 18.61 8.39
C SER A 90 -3.94 17.35 8.41
N ASP A 91 -3.34 17.05 9.54
CA ASP A 91 -2.65 15.77 9.71
C ASP A 91 -3.67 14.65 9.92
N THR A 92 -3.27 13.42 9.64
CA THR A 92 -4.14 12.26 9.86
C THR A 92 -3.32 11.05 10.31
N LEU A 93 -3.78 10.41 11.40
CA LEU A 93 -3.33 9.08 11.79
C LEU A 93 -4.43 8.07 11.45
N PHE A 94 -4.18 7.22 10.45
CA PHE A 94 -5.16 6.31 9.89
C PHE A 94 -4.90 4.85 10.29
N ILE A 95 -5.85 4.27 11.02
CA ILE A 95 -5.74 2.92 11.57
C ILE A 95 -6.79 2.06 10.90
N ALA A 96 -6.33 1.19 10.00
CA ALA A 96 -7.21 0.41 9.16
C ALA A 96 -6.56 -0.89 8.73
N ARG A 97 -7.35 -1.97 8.71
CA ARG A 97 -6.90 -3.32 8.38
C ARG A 97 -6.03 -3.42 7.12
N THR A 98 -5.19 -4.45 7.04
CA THR A 98 -4.48 -4.79 5.81
C THR A 98 -5.48 -5.02 4.67
N GLY A 99 -5.10 -4.58 3.47
CA GLY A 99 -6.02 -4.56 2.32
C GLY A 99 -7.11 -3.48 2.38
N TYR A 100 -7.02 -2.51 3.31
CA TYR A 100 -7.96 -1.36 3.26
C TYR A 100 -7.71 -0.45 2.05
N GLY A 101 -6.49 -0.44 1.52
CA GLY A 101 -6.05 0.49 0.49
C GLY A 101 -5.40 1.75 1.07
N LYS A 102 -4.60 1.61 2.14
CA LYS A 102 -3.83 2.71 2.74
C LYS A 102 -2.85 3.33 1.73
N SER A 103 -2.22 2.50 0.90
CA SER A 103 -1.28 2.92 -0.15
C SER A 103 -1.91 3.86 -1.18
N LEU A 104 -3.21 3.74 -1.47
CA LEU A 104 -3.89 4.67 -2.38
C LEU A 104 -3.83 6.10 -1.86
N ILE A 105 -3.96 6.32 -0.54
CA ILE A 105 -3.87 7.65 0.07
C ILE A 105 -2.46 8.22 -0.10
N LEU A 106 -1.44 7.41 0.19
CA LEU A 106 -0.02 7.78 0.05
C LEU A 106 0.32 8.19 -1.39
N GLN A 107 -0.07 7.37 -2.34
CA GLN A 107 0.28 7.54 -3.75
C GLN A 107 -0.52 8.68 -4.41
N SER A 108 -1.82 8.76 -4.11
CA SER A 108 -2.70 9.76 -4.74
C SER A 108 -2.43 11.17 -4.26
N TYR A 109 -1.96 11.40 -3.03
CA TYR A 109 -1.69 12.77 -2.56
C TYR A 109 -0.76 13.55 -3.50
N THR A 110 0.38 12.94 -3.87
CA THR A 110 1.34 13.52 -4.82
C THR A 110 0.70 13.79 -6.18
N ILE A 111 -0.07 12.82 -6.69
CA ILE A 111 -0.75 12.92 -7.99
C ILE A 111 -1.78 14.05 -7.99
N LEU A 112 -2.53 14.20 -6.91
CA LEU A 112 -3.62 15.17 -6.78
C LEU A 112 -3.12 16.59 -6.50
N THR A 113 -1.92 16.75 -5.95
CA THR A 113 -1.41 18.07 -5.53
C THR A 113 -0.22 18.54 -6.37
N GLY A 114 0.46 17.63 -7.06
CA GLY A 114 1.75 17.89 -7.70
C GLY A 114 2.87 18.17 -6.69
N LYS A 115 2.63 17.99 -5.38
CA LYS A 115 3.61 18.19 -4.32
C LYS A 115 4.41 16.92 -4.05
N ILE A 116 5.62 17.11 -3.54
CA ILE A 116 6.54 16.02 -3.17
C ILE A 116 6.07 15.38 -1.86
N THR A 117 6.07 14.05 -1.85
CA THR A 117 5.86 13.24 -0.64
C THR A 117 7.19 12.71 -0.13
N ILE A 118 7.51 13.00 1.12
CA ILE A 118 8.60 12.37 1.84
C ILE A 118 8.00 11.19 2.60
N GLN A 119 8.46 9.97 2.33
CA GLN A 119 7.89 8.76 2.90
C GLN A 119 8.92 8.07 3.79
N LEU A 120 8.64 8.07 5.09
CA LEU A 120 9.45 7.41 6.10
C LEU A 120 9.17 5.92 6.04
N VAL A 121 10.15 5.19 5.52
CA VAL A 121 10.08 3.73 5.37
C VAL A 121 10.86 3.03 6.47
N PRO A 122 10.23 2.08 7.18
CA PRO A 122 10.86 1.37 8.29
C PRO A 122 12.07 0.50 7.86
N LEU A 123 11.99 -0.13 6.70
CA LEU A 123 12.98 -1.12 6.24
C LEU A 123 13.38 -0.84 4.79
N ASN A 124 14.68 -0.89 4.49
CA ASN A 124 15.20 -0.60 3.14
C ASN A 124 14.55 -1.48 2.06
N LYS A 125 14.38 -2.79 2.32
CA LYS A 125 13.71 -3.73 1.38
C LYS A 125 12.26 -3.35 1.09
N LEU A 126 11.54 -2.86 2.11
CA LEU A 126 10.19 -2.33 1.93
C LEU A 126 10.23 -1.05 1.08
N GLY A 127 11.24 -0.21 1.27
CA GLY A 127 11.51 0.97 0.43
C GLY A 127 11.72 0.64 -1.05
N ASP A 128 12.49 -0.41 -1.37
CA ASP A 128 12.70 -0.85 -2.76
C ASP A 128 11.39 -1.28 -3.42
N GLN A 129 10.58 -2.07 -2.71
CA GLN A 129 9.28 -2.50 -3.20
C GLN A 129 8.33 -1.32 -3.41
N GLN A 130 8.25 -0.39 -2.44
CA GLN A 130 7.42 0.79 -2.55
C GLN A 130 7.88 1.73 -3.67
N THR A 131 9.18 1.87 -3.88
CA THR A 131 9.74 2.64 -5.00
C THR A 131 9.28 2.06 -6.34
N ARG A 132 9.35 0.73 -6.51
CA ARG A 132 8.86 0.06 -7.72
C ARG A 132 7.35 0.25 -7.92
N ASP A 133 6.57 0.12 -6.84
CA ASP A 133 5.12 0.28 -6.91
C ASP A 133 4.70 1.71 -7.25
N ILE A 134 5.39 2.71 -6.69
CA ILE A 134 5.17 4.12 -7.01
C ILE A 134 5.58 4.43 -8.46
N ALA A 135 6.69 3.87 -8.95
CA ALA A 135 7.17 4.10 -10.31
C ALA A 135 6.21 3.63 -11.41
N ARG A 136 5.24 2.76 -11.09
CA ARG A 136 4.19 2.32 -12.02
C ARG A 136 3.15 3.41 -12.33
N PHE A 137 3.05 4.44 -11.50
CA PHE A 137 2.08 5.51 -11.72
C PHE A 137 2.57 6.52 -12.77
N PRO A 138 1.70 6.95 -13.70
CA PRO A 138 2.07 7.93 -14.71
C PRO A 138 2.60 9.23 -14.10
N GLY A 139 3.82 9.62 -14.48
CA GLY A 139 4.46 10.86 -14.01
C GLY A 139 5.10 10.75 -12.62
N ALA A 140 5.07 9.59 -11.97
CA ALA A 140 5.82 9.37 -10.74
C ALA A 140 7.31 9.20 -11.04
N ASN A 141 8.13 9.84 -10.20
CA ASN A 141 9.58 9.72 -10.16
C ASN A 141 10.00 9.54 -8.69
N PRO A 142 9.98 8.31 -8.14
CA PRO A 142 10.38 8.05 -6.76
C PRO A 142 11.91 7.85 -6.64
N CYS A 143 12.49 8.20 -5.50
CA CYS A 143 13.85 7.81 -5.13
C CYS A 143 13.90 7.20 -3.73
N LEU A 144 14.87 6.31 -3.53
CA LEU A 144 15.20 5.74 -2.23
C LEU A 144 16.53 6.33 -1.74
N VAL A 145 16.48 7.02 -0.61
CA VAL A 145 17.66 7.46 0.13
C VAL A 145 18.10 6.30 1.03
N SER A 146 19.40 6.03 1.03
CA SER A 146 20.06 4.98 1.80
C SER A 146 21.25 5.60 2.56
N ALA A 147 21.86 4.86 3.49
CA ALA A 147 23.08 5.33 4.14
C ALA A 147 24.23 5.51 3.13
N ASP A 148 24.33 4.62 2.14
CA ASP A 148 25.41 4.60 1.15
C ASP A 148 25.33 5.81 0.21
N ASN A 149 24.12 6.10 -0.31
CA ASN A 149 23.95 7.24 -1.21
C ASN A 149 24.00 8.59 -0.48
N LEU A 150 23.65 8.64 0.81
CA LEU A 150 23.89 9.82 1.65
C LEU A 150 25.37 10.11 1.87
N GLN A 151 26.25 9.12 1.82
CA GLN A 151 27.69 9.35 2.01
C GLN A 151 28.42 9.58 0.68
N GLY A 152 28.08 8.81 -0.36
CA GLY A 152 28.86 8.74 -1.60
C GLY A 152 28.24 9.40 -2.85
N GLN A 153 26.98 9.84 -2.84
CA GLN A 153 26.31 10.38 -4.03
C GLN A 153 25.79 11.81 -3.82
N GLU A 154 26.65 12.81 -4.02
CA GLU A 154 26.23 14.22 -4.03
C GLU A 154 25.14 14.52 -5.06
N ASP A 155 25.14 13.78 -6.17
CA ASP A 155 24.22 14.01 -7.29
C ASP A 155 22.76 13.72 -6.90
N LEU A 156 22.51 12.66 -6.12
CA LEU A 156 21.16 12.34 -5.64
C LEU A 156 20.58 13.48 -4.79
N LEU A 157 21.36 14.00 -3.85
CA LEU A 157 20.92 15.08 -2.96
C LEU A 157 20.68 16.39 -3.70
N LYS A 158 21.53 16.73 -4.69
CA LYS A 158 21.32 17.90 -5.56
C LYS A 158 20.01 17.79 -6.34
N ARG A 159 19.73 16.62 -6.91
CA ARG A 159 18.48 16.34 -7.63
C ARG A 159 17.24 16.38 -6.72
N ILE A 160 17.38 15.91 -5.48
CA ILE A 160 16.35 16.08 -4.43
C ILE A 160 16.12 17.56 -4.15
N GLN A 161 17.18 18.34 -3.93
CA GLN A 161 17.11 19.76 -3.65
C GLN A 161 16.44 20.55 -4.80
N GLN A 162 16.73 20.16 -6.04
CA GLN A 162 16.10 20.73 -7.23
C GLN A 162 14.62 20.32 -7.38
N GLY A 163 14.15 19.37 -6.58
CA GLY A 163 12.78 18.88 -6.59
C GLY A 163 12.44 18.06 -7.83
N GLU A 164 13.39 17.25 -8.31
CA GLU A 164 13.18 16.36 -9.47
C GLU A 164 12.30 15.15 -9.13
N TYR A 165 12.24 14.76 -7.86
CA TYR A 165 11.51 13.57 -7.42
C TYR A 165 10.13 13.91 -6.90
N THR A 166 9.17 13.07 -7.24
CA THR A 166 7.79 13.13 -6.72
C THR A 166 7.69 12.50 -5.33
N HIS A 167 8.51 11.48 -5.05
CA HIS A 167 8.51 10.75 -3.79
C HIS A 167 9.95 10.55 -3.32
N ILE A 168 10.22 10.85 -2.06
CA ILE A 168 11.52 10.65 -1.42
C ILE A 168 11.32 9.64 -0.30
N LEU A 169 11.73 8.39 -0.54
CA LEU A 169 11.62 7.32 0.43
C LEU A 169 12.93 7.24 1.23
N LEU A 170 12.84 7.19 2.55
CA LEU A 170 14.02 7.14 3.41
C LEU A 170 13.68 6.60 4.79
N SER A 171 14.68 6.08 5.50
CA SER A 171 14.51 5.72 6.90
C SER A 171 14.50 6.98 7.79
N PRO A 172 13.85 6.95 8.95
CA PRO A 172 13.91 8.05 9.91
C PRO A 172 15.32 8.41 10.36
N GLU A 173 16.25 7.46 10.45
CA GLU A 173 17.65 7.74 10.75
C GLU A 173 18.30 8.62 9.67
N GLN A 174 17.97 8.33 8.40
CA GLN A 174 18.43 9.10 7.25
C GLN A 174 17.75 10.47 7.21
N ALA A 175 16.45 10.54 7.49
CA ALA A 175 15.71 11.80 7.55
C ALA A 175 16.27 12.75 8.61
N LEU A 176 16.76 12.20 9.73
CA LEU A 176 17.32 12.96 10.84
C LEU A 176 18.83 13.21 10.74
N CYS A 177 19.50 12.72 9.69
CA CYS A 177 20.91 13.00 9.51
C CYS A 177 21.14 14.46 9.09
N LYS A 178 22.24 15.07 9.55
CA LYS A 178 22.55 16.49 9.27
C LYS A 178 22.58 16.82 7.78
N ARG A 179 23.08 15.90 6.96
CA ARG A 179 23.22 16.10 5.51
C ARG A 179 21.86 16.22 4.83
N PHE A 180 20.90 15.35 5.18
CA PHE A 180 19.55 15.43 4.63
C PHE A 180 18.76 16.61 5.21
N GLN A 181 18.94 16.92 6.49
CA GLN A 181 18.34 18.13 7.09
C GLN A 181 18.77 19.41 6.37
N HIS A 182 20.03 19.50 5.93
CA HIS A 182 20.50 20.64 5.14
C HIS A 182 19.77 20.74 3.79
N VAL A 183 19.52 19.61 3.12
CA VAL A 183 18.73 19.56 1.88
C VAL A 183 17.29 20.01 2.14
N LEU A 184 16.67 19.57 3.25
CA LEU A 184 15.30 19.96 3.63
C LEU A 184 15.15 21.45 3.95
N GLN A 185 16.24 22.15 4.27
CA GLN A 185 16.23 23.59 4.55
C GLN A 185 16.24 24.44 3.27
N ASP A 186 16.41 23.84 2.08
CA ASP A 186 16.34 24.56 0.83
C ASP A 186 14.92 25.12 0.58
N PRO A 187 14.76 26.46 0.38
CA PRO A 187 13.45 27.06 0.21
C PRO A 187 12.69 26.55 -1.03
N THR A 188 13.39 26.26 -2.12
CA THR A 188 12.79 25.78 -3.37
C THR A 188 12.22 24.38 -3.17
N LEU A 189 12.96 23.51 -2.47
CA LEU A 189 12.46 22.19 -2.11
C LEU A 189 11.26 22.30 -1.15
N GLN A 190 11.34 23.15 -0.12
CA GLN A 190 10.26 23.31 0.84
C GLN A 190 8.94 23.73 0.21
N GLU A 191 8.95 24.61 -0.80
CA GLU A 191 7.75 24.99 -1.55
C GLU A 191 7.12 23.82 -2.31
N LYS A 192 7.91 22.83 -2.69
CA LYS A 192 7.46 21.64 -3.44
C LYS A 192 6.98 20.52 -2.52
N ILE A 193 7.47 20.42 -1.29
CA ILE A 193 7.02 19.39 -0.35
C ILE A 193 5.58 19.67 0.09
N GLY A 194 4.75 18.63 0.14
CA GLY A 194 3.38 18.73 0.60
C GLY A 194 3.01 17.72 1.68
N LEU A 195 3.71 16.58 1.78
CA LEU A 195 3.38 15.50 2.69
C LEU A 195 4.64 14.87 3.30
N VAL A 196 4.64 14.62 4.61
CA VAL A 196 5.42 13.49 5.17
C VAL A 196 4.47 12.36 5.52
N ALA A 197 4.79 11.19 4.98
CA ALA A 197 4.10 9.96 5.24
C ALA A 197 4.93 9.07 6.17
N ILE A 198 4.28 8.46 7.15
CA ILE A 198 4.85 7.39 7.98
C ILE A 198 4.02 6.14 7.70
N ASP A 199 4.60 5.21 6.94
CA ASP A 199 3.99 3.90 6.76
C ASP A 199 4.37 2.99 7.94
N GLU A 200 3.46 2.09 8.29
CA GLU A 200 3.60 1.21 9.45
C GLU A 200 3.94 1.94 10.76
N CYS A 201 3.20 2.99 11.10
CA CYS A 201 3.43 3.84 12.28
C CYS A 201 3.60 3.05 13.59
N HIS A 202 2.98 1.87 13.71
CA HIS A 202 3.15 1.01 14.89
C HIS A 202 4.62 0.71 15.22
N LEU A 203 5.49 0.69 14.21
CA LEU A 203 6.93 0.46 14.36
C LEU A 203 7.64 1.61 15.05
N VAL A 204 7.13 2.85 14.97
CA VAL A 204 7.69 4.02 15.70
C VAL A 204 7.80 3.73 17.18
N THR A 205 6.82 3.02 17.75
CA THR A 205 6.75 2.75 19.20
C THR A 205 7.54 1.52 19.64
N GLN A 206 7.58 0.50 18.79
CA GLN A 206 8.46 -0.64 19.01
C GLN A 206 9.91 -0.18 18.95
N TRP A 207 10.22 0.70 18.00
CA TRP A 207 11.57 1.18 17.79
C TRP A 207 11.95 2.36 18.65
N SER A 208 11.05 3.18 19.19
CA SER A 208 11.44 4.21 20.16
C SER A 208 12.09 3.59 21.41
N GLN A 209 11.80 2.32 21.72
CA GLN A 209 12.47 1.56 22.79
C GLN A 209 13.90 1.12 22.42
N PHE A 210 14.24 1.00 21.14
CA PHE A 210 15.54 0.48 20.65
C PHE A 210 16.38 1.49 19.83
N ARG A 211 15.74 2.51 19.27
CA ARG A 211 16.25 3.53 18.35
C ARG A 211 15.62 4.88 18.69
N SER A 212 16.33 5.64 19.52
CA SER A 212 15.92 6.97 19.99
C SER A 212 15.61 7.98 18.86
N GLN A 213 16.11 7.73 17.65
CA GLN A 213 15.85 8.56 16.47
C GLN A 213 14.36 8.59 16.08
N PHE A 214 13.60 7.52 16.32
CA PHE A 214 12.16 7.51 15.99
C PHE A 214 11.33 8.45 16.88
N ALA A 215 11.70 8.59 18.15
CA ALA A 215 11.09 9.58 19.05
C ALA A 215 11.40 11.02 18.60
N ARG A 216 12.43 11.23 17.78
CA ARG A 216 12.86 12.56 17.32
C ARG A 216 12.24 12.96 15.99
N LEU A 217 11.29 12.20 15.46
CA LEU A 217 10.61 12.55 14.21
C LEU A 217 9.88 13.89 14.28
N GLY A 218 9.43 14.30 15.48
CA GLY A 218 8.92 15.64 15.74
C GLY A 218 9.91 16.76 15.38
N HIS A 219 11.22 16.50 15.36
CA HIS A 219 12.21 17.49 14.91
C HIS A 219 12.07 17.82 13.43
N LEU A 220 11.64 16.87 12.59
CA LEU A 220 11.42 17.15 11.16
C LEU A 220 10.32 18.18 10.97
N ARG A 221 9.29 18.17 11.82
CA ARG A 221 8.22 19.16 11.78
C ARG A 221 8.75 20.59 11.98
N LEU A 222 9.75 20.76 12.84
CA LEU A 222 10.37 22.05 13.12
C LEU A 222 11.23 22.59 11.96
N LEU A 223 11.69 21.70 11.07
CA LEU A 223 12.51 22.07 9.92
C LEU A 223 11.68 22.40 8.68
N LEU A 224 10.41 22.00 8.67
CA LEU A 224 9.55 22.02 7.50
C LEU A 224 8.46 23.08 7.66
N ARG A 225 7.98 23.61 6.54
CA ARG A 225 6.92 24.62 6.53
C ARG A 225 5.66 24.13 7.22
N GLU A 226 4.96 25.08 7.82
CA GLU A 226 3.75 24.83 8.59
C GLU A 226 2.58 24.28 7.74
N ASP A 227 2.58 24.51 6.43
CA ASP A 227 1.55 24.01 5.50
C ASP A 227 1.75 22.55 5.07
N ILE A 228 2.91 21.94 5.36
CA ILE A 228 3.16 20.53 5.03
C ILE A 228 2.33 19.64 5.98
N VAL A 229 1.67 18.60 5.46
CA VAL A 229 0.76 17.74 6.26
C VAL A 229 1.40 16.39 6.58
N TRP A 230 1.12 15.83 7.75
CA TRP A 230 1.59 14.51 8.19
C TRP A 230 0.48 13.49 7.99
N PHE A 231 0.85 12.37 7.39
CA PHE A 231 -0.01 11.20 7.30
C PHE A 231 0.70 10.00 7.91
N GLY A 232 0.11 9.41 8.94
CA GLY A 232 0.56 8.15 9.52
C GLY A 232 -0.46 7.07 9.26
N CYS A 233 -0.02 5.84 8.97
CA CYS A 233 -0.96 4.73 8.88
C CYS A 233 -0.45 3.41 9.46
N SER A 234 -1.38 2.57 9.92
CA SER A 234 -1.07 1.22 10.39
C SER A 234 -2.28 0.28 10.32
N ALA A 235 -2.03 -1.03 10.23
CA ALA A 235 -3.07 -2.06 10.33
C ALA A 235 -3.70 -2.12 11.72
N THR A 236 -2.87 -2.05 12.75
CA THR A 236 -3.26 -2.20 14.15
C THR A 236 -2.41 -1.28 15.01
N LEU A 237 -3.03 -0.61 15.97
CA LEU A 237 -2.31 0.30 16.87
C LEU A 237 -2.96 0.27 18.25
N SER A 238 -2.15 -0.01 19.28
CA SER A 238 -2.57 0.07 20.68
C SER A 238 -2.68 1.54 21.11
N SER A 239 -3.50 1.82 22.14
CA SER A 239 -3.67 3.19 22.64
C SER A 239 -2.36 3.81 23.10
N LYS A 240 -1.52 3.06 23.82
CA LYS A 240 -0.17 3.52 24.21
C LYS A 240 0.70 3.86 23.01
N ALA A 241 0.64 3.06 21.95
CA ALA A 241 1.42 3.32 20.76
C ALA A 241 0.92 4.58 20.03
N GLU A 242 -0.40 4.74 19.95
CA GLU A 242 -1.07 5.92 19.40
C GLU A 242 -0.64 7.21 20.11
N ASP A 243 -0.67 7.24 21.44
CA ASP A 243 -0.26 8.41 22.24
C ASP A 243 1.19 8.83 21.95
N ILE A 244 2.10 7.86 21.92
CA ILE A 244 3.52 8.09 21.63
C ILE A 244 3.69 8.66 20.21
N ILE A 245 3.00 8.10 19.21
CA ILE A 245 3.10 8.59 17.83
C ILE A 245 2.60 10.04 17.73
N LEU A 246 1.46 10.34 18.36
CA LEU A 246 0.87 11.67 18.33
C LEU A 246 1.78 12.71 19.01
N GLN A 247 2.51 12.32 20.06
CA GLN A 247 3.44 13.20 20.77
C GLN A 247 4.79 13.35 20.06
N GLU A 248 5.36 12.25 19.56
CA GLU A 248 6.79 12.19 19.18
C GLU A 248 7.02 12.22 17.66
N ALA A 249 6.01 11.89 16.84
CA ALA A 249 6.18 11.78 15.38
C ALA A 249 5.89 13.09 14.61
N GLY A 250 5.62 14.19 15.32
CA GLY A 250 5.40 15.52 14.72
C GLY A 250 3.97 15.79 14.26
N PHE A 251 2.99 15.00 14.72
CA PHE A 251 1.58 15.30 14.52
C PHE A 251 1.19 16.56 15.32
N ARG A 252 0.27 17.36 14.76
CA ARG A 252 -0.31 18.52 15.46
C ARG A 252 -1.30 18.08 16.55
N SER A 253 -1.80 19.06 17.31
CA SER A 253 -2.88 18.84 18.29
C SER A 253 -4.09 18.13 17.66
N ILE A 254 -4.70 17.23 18.42
CA ILE A 254 -5.86 16.47 17.95
C ILE A 254 -7.06 17.41 17.83
N GLY A 255 -7.79 17.31 16.73
CA GLY A 255 -9.04 18.02 16.54
C GLY A 255 -9.60 17.89 15.13
N VAL A 256 -10.74 18.54 14.91
CA VAL A 256 -11.49 18.45 13.65
C VAL A 256 -11.26 19.63 12.72
N ASN A 257 -10.70 20.73 13.23
CA ASN A 257 -10.47 21.96 12.47
C ASN A 257 -9.31 21.79 11.48
N PRO A 258 -9.18 22.70 10.50
CA PRO A 258 -7.98 22.78 9.66
C PRO A 258 -6.70 22.88 10.50
N ARG A 259 -5.59 22.35 9.98
CA ARG A 259 -4.28 22.30 10.66
C ARG A 259 -4.29 21.59 12.02
N GLN A 260 -5.22 20.65 12.23
CA GLN A 260 -5.21 19.73 13.37
C GLN A 260 -5.06 18.28 12.90
N THR A 261 -4.70 17.41 13.84
CA THR A 261 -4.59 15.96 13.60
C THR A 261 -5.94 15.28 13.84
N GLN A 262 -6.37 14.44 12.90
CA GLN A 262 -7.47 13.51 13.14
C GLN A 262 -6.97 12.08 13.21
N VAL A 263 -7.35 11.36 14.28
CA VAL A 263 -7.21 9.91 14.33
C VAL A 263 -8.46 9.29 13.71
N ILE A 264 -8.29 8.50 12.65
CA ILE A 264 -9.38 7.80 11.98
C ILE A 264 -9.14 6.30 12.11
N ARG A 265 -10.05 5.61 12.80
CA ARG A 265 -9.98 4.17 13.04
C ARG A 265 -11.15 3.48 12.37
N THR A 266 -10.85 2.50 11.51
CA THR A 266 -11.86 1.65 10.88
C THR A 266 -11.91 0.29 11.55
N SER A 267 -13.01 -0.43 11.35
CA SER A 267 -13.13 -1.79 11.86
C SER A 267 -12.06 -2.71 11.26
N ILE A 268 -11.42 -3.49 12.11
CA ILE A 268 -10.52 -4.57 11.70
C ILE A 268 -11.29 -5.84 11.31
N ASN A 269 -12.61 -5.87 11.57
CA ASN A 269 -13.45 -7.02 11.29
C ASN A 269 -13.46 -7.34 9.79
N ARG A 270 -13.42 -8.63 9.49
CA ARG A 270 -13.55 -9.21 8.16
C ARG A 270 -14.70 -10.20 8.23
N PRO A 271 -15.95 -9.76 7.95
CA PRO A 271 -17.11 -10.65 8.00
C PRO A 271 -17.00 -11.80 6.99
N ASP A 272 -16.13 -11.65 5.99
CA ASP A 272 -15.76 -12.64 4.99
C ASP A 272 -14.70 -13.65 5.48
N ILE A 273 -14.18 -13.52 6.71
CA ILE A 273 -13.22 -14.46 7.31
C ILE A 273 -13.91 -15.24 8.42
N PHE A 274 -13.98 -16.57 8.24
CA PHE A 274 -14.34 -17.51 9.29
C PHE A 274 -13.09 -17.86 10.14
N ILE A 275 -13.22 -17.83 11.46
CA ILE A 275 -12.17 -18.22 12.40
C ILE A 275 -12.62 -19.49 13.13
N GLY A 276 -11.90 -20.59 12.88
CA GLY A 276 -12.11 -21.87 13.55
C GLY A 276 -10.92 -22.24 14.44
N VAL A 277 -11.19 -22.88 15.58
CA VAL A 277 -10.16 -23.42 16.48
C VAL A 277 -10.41 -24.91 16.68
N HIS A 278 -9.39 -25.72 16.37
CA HIS A 278 -9.47 -27.18 16.50
C HIS A 278 -8.35 -27.69 17.43
N PRO A 279 -8.68 -28.46 18.48
CA PRO A 279 -7.67 -29.02 19.38
C PRO A 279 -6.91 -30.14 18.68
N ILE A 280 -5.58 -30.12 18.77
CA ILE A 280 -4.73 -31.21 18.29
C ILE A 280 -4.54 -32.24 19.42
N PRO A 281 -4.96 -33.51 19.26
CA PRO A 281 -4.77 -34.53 20.28
C PRO A 281 -3.28 -34.73 20.62
N ARG A 282 -3.00 -35.10 21.87
CA ARG A 282 -1.64 -35.43 22.31
C ARG A 282 -1.08 -36.55 21.43
N GLY A 283 0.18 -36.41 21.01
CA GLY A 283 0.87 -37.38 20.15
C GLY A 283 0.57 -37.25 18.65
N LYS A 284 -0.39 -36.41 18.22
CA LYS A 284 -0.75 -36.23 16.79
C LYS A 284 -0.09 -35.03 16.11
N LEU A 285 0.73 -34.26 16.82
CA LEU A 285 1.47 -33.12 16.28
C LEU A 285 2.44 -33.47 15.13
N VAL A 286 2.85 -34.74 15.00
CA VAL A 286 3.87 -35.18 14.04
C VAL A 286 3.26 -35.86 12.81
N SER A 287 2.01 -36.35 12.88
CA SER A 287 1.42 -37.13 11.78
C SER A 287 0.76 -36.27 10.70
N TYR A 288 0.41 -35.01 11.00
CA TYR A 288 -0.29 -34.09 10.08
C TYR A 288 -1.65 -34.58 9.56
N ASP A 289 -2.15 -35.74 10.01
CA ASP A 289 -3.45 -36.33 9.64
C ASP A 289 -4.62 -35.36 9.77
N MET A 290 -4.55 -34.46 10.76
CA MET A 290 -5.57 -33.46 11.00
C MET A 290 -5.66 -32.38 9.93
N LEU A 291 -4.68 -32.28 9.04
CA LEU A 291 -4.71 -31.37 7.89
C LEU A 291 -5.33 -32.02 6.64
N TYR A 292 -5.72 -33.29 6.71
CA TYR A 292 -6.34 -33.99 5.58
C TYR A 292 -7.59 -33.27 5.04
N PHE A 293 -8.33 -32.55 5.89
CA PHE A 293 -9.52 -31.79 5.48
C PHE A 293 -9.25 -30.76 4.37
N LEU A 294 -8.01 -30.30 4.22
CA LEU A 294 -7.60 -29.39 3.15
C LEU A 294 -7.70 -30.01 1.75
N LEU A 295 -7.80 -31.34 1.68
CA LEU A 295 -7.95 -32.09 0.44
C LEU A 295 -9.40 -32.53 0.20
N ASN A 296 -10.36 -32.20 1.09
CA ASN A 296 -11.73 -32.70 0.99
C ASN A 296 -12.43 -32.25 -0.30
N GLU A 297 -12.28 -30.98 -0.70
CA GLU A 297 -12.87 -30.48 -1.94
C GLU A 297 -12.19 -31.03 -3.19
N ALA A 298 -11.01 -31.61 -3.01
CA ALA A 298 -10.34 -32.30 -4.09
C ALA A 298 -11.01 -33.64 -4.42
N ILE A 299 -11.86 -34.21 -3.56
CA ILE A 299 -12.48 -35.52 -3.72
C ILE A 299 -13.80 -35.39 -4.50
N ASP A 300 -13.93 -36.08 -5.63
CA ASP A 300 -15.18 -36.16 -6.40
C ASP A 300 -16.20 -37.15 -5.79
N THR A 301 -17.39 -37.25 -6.38
CA THR A 301 -18.47 -38.15 -5.91
C THR A 301 -18.09 -39.62 -5.94
N ASP A 302 -17.09 -40.01 -6.73
CA ASP A 302 -16.59 -41.37 -6.87
C ASP A 302 -15.40 -41.64 -5.93
N GLY A 303 -15.03 -40.66 -5.08
CA GLY A 303 -13.92 -40.77 -4.14
C GLY A 303 -12.55 -40.51 -4.76
N LYS A 304 -12.47 -40.00 -5.99
CA LYS A 304 -11.20 -39.70 -6.67
C LYS A 304 -10.77 -38.27 -6.38
N ILE A 305 -9.47 -38.07 -6.10
CA ILE A 305 -8.93 -36.72 -5.96
C ILE A 305 -8.64 -36.10 -7.33
N ILE A 306 -9.21 -34.92 -7.57
CA ILE A 306 -8.95 -33.99 -8.66
C ILE A 306 -8.12 -32.83 -8.09
N PRO A 307 -6.78 -32.82 -8.27
CA PRO A 307 -5.88 -31.82 -7.67
C PRO A 307 -6.24 -30.37 -8.00
N GLN A 308 -6.89 -30.15 -9.15
CA GLN A 308 -7.34 -28.83 -9.59
C GLN A 308 -8.44 -28.24 -8.70
N HIS A 309 -9.14 -29.07 -7.92
CA HIS A 309 -10.16 -28.65 -6.96
C HIS A 309 -9.59 -28.40 -5.55
N ILE A 310 -8.28 -28.60 -5.34
CA ILE A 310 -7.64 -28.21 -4.07
C ILE A 310 -7.74 -26.69 -3.94
N LEU A 311 -8.45 -26.24 -2.90
CA LEU A 311 -8.54 -24.83 -2.57
C LEU A 311 -7.15 -24.25 -2.28
N LYS A 312 -6.92 -23.05 -2.79
CA LYS A 312 -5.72 -22.27 -2.51
C LYS A 312 -5.58 -22.05 -1.01
N THR A 313 -4.61 -22.75 -0.42
CA THR A 313 -4.41 -22.80 1.02
C THR A 313 -2.98 -22.44 1.37
N ILE A 314 -2.82 -21.60 2.41
CA ILE A 314 -1.52 -21.35 3.04
C ILE A 314 -1.52 -22.02 4.41
N VAL A 315 -0.54 -22.89 4.65
CA VAL A 315 -0.35 -23.55 5.96
C VAL A 315 0.92 -22.99 6.60
N PHE A 316 0.78 -22.33 7.75
CA PHE A 316 1.90 -21.81 8.53
C PHE A 316 2.39 -22.86 9.54
N ILE A 317 3.69 -23.15 9.53
CA ILE A 317 4.34 -24.11 10.44
C ILE A 317 5.62 -23.48 10.98
N ASP A 318 5.83 -23.59 12.30
CA ASP A 318 6.87 -22.90 13.08
C ASP A 318 8.28 -23.51 12.99
N SER A 319 8.53 -24.46 12.08
CA SER A 319 9.83 -25.13 11.93
C SER A 319 10.07 -25.61 10.51
N HIS A 320 11.26 -25.33 9.97
CA HIS A 320 11.68 -25.83 8.65
C HIS A 320 11.60 -27.36 8.58
N VAL A 321 12.00 -28.07 9.64
CA VAL A 321 11.96 -29.54 9.65
C VAL A 321 10.51 -30.02 9.56
N LYS A 322 9.61 -29.39 10.33
CA LYS A 322 8.17 -29.71 10.30
C LYS A 322 7.54 -29.36 8.95
N VAL A 323 7.94 -28.27 8.31
CA VAL A 323 7.50 -27.91 6.95
C VAL A 323 7.82 -29.04 5.97
N GLN A 324 9.06 -29.56 5.99
CA GLN A 324 9.44 -30.67 5.10
C GLN A 324 8.63 -31.93 5.37
N GLN A 325 8.37 -32.26 6.64
CA GLN A 325 7.53 -33.40 7.02
C GLN A 325 6.08 -33.23 6.55
N ALA A 326 5.50 -32.04 6.71
CA ALA A 326 4.15 -31.73 6.24
C ALA A 326 4.06 -31.83 4.71
N VAL A 327 5.06 -31.32 3.98
CA VAL A 327 5.14 -31.46 2.52
C VAL A 327 5.20 -32.93 2.12
N GLN A 328 6.05 -33.72 2.76
CA GLN A 328 6.14 -35.16 2.51
C GLN A 328 4.81 -35.87 2.79
N TYR A 329 4.11 -35.49 3.87
CA TYR A 329 2.78 -35.99 4.19
C TYR A 329 1.76 -35.68 3.08
N PHE A 330 1.60 -34.42 2.67
CA PHE A 330 0.64 -34.10 1.60
C PHE A 330 0.97 -34.79 0.28
N ARG A 331 2.26 -34.87 -0.07
CA ARG A 331 2.70 -35.56 -1.30
C ARG A 331 2.47 -37.06 -1.22
N SER A 332 2.69 -37.70 -0.07
CA SER A 332 2.44 -39.14 0.10
C SER A 332 0.95 -39.47 0.02
N ILE A 333 0.07 -38.62 0.59
CA ILE A 333 -1.38 -38.75 0.46
C ILE A 333 -1.79 -38.64 -1.02
N LEU A 334 -1.37 -37.60 -1.74
CA LEU A 334 -1.68 -37.46 -3.17
C LEU A 334 -1.18 -38.65 -4.01
N LEU A 335 0.03 -39.15 -3.72
CA LEU A 335 0.58 -40.34 -4.36
C LEU A 335 -0.26 -41.59 -4.07
N GLN A 336 -0.69 -41.81 -2.81
CA GLN A 336 -1.53 -42.94 -2.42
C GLN A 336 -2.90 -42.89 -3.12
N ILE A 337 -3.53 -41.72 -3.20
CA ILE A 337 -4.81 -41.61 -3.94
C ILE A 337 -4.62 -41.88 -5.44
N CYS A 338 -3.56 -41.33 -6.06
CA CYS A 338 -3.21 -41.65 -7.44
C CYS A 338 -2.94 -43.14 -7.67
N GLN A 339 -2.54 -43.88 -6.63
CA GLN A 339 -2.31 -45.33 -6.68
C GLN A 339 -3.61 -46.14 -6.48
N ASN A 340 -4.52 -45.68 -5.62
CA ASN A 340 -5.78 -46.37 -5.33
C ASN A 340 -6.82 -46.20 -6.45
N ASN A 341 -6.77 -45.09 -7.20
CA ASN A 341 -7.60 -44.88 -8.39
C ASN A 341 -7.23 -45.77 -9.59
N ARG A 342 -6.17 -46.59 -9.49
CA ARG A 342 -5.54 -47.36 -10.59
C ARG A 342 -6.22 -48.68 -10.93
N GLN A 343 -7.50 -48.88 -10.64
CA GLN A 343 -8.17 -50.01 -11.29
C GLN A 343 -8.28 -49.83 -12.81
N ASN A 344 -7.95 -48.65 -13.38
CA ASN A 344 -7.79 -48.48 -14.82
C ASN A 344 -6.67 -47.45 -15.16
N VAL A 345 -5.86 -47.79 -16.16
CA VAL A 345 -4.89 -46.96 -16.92
C VAL A 345 -3.43 -46.94 -16.42
N ASN A 346 -2.58 -47.56 -17.25
CA ASN A 346 -1.12 -47.52 -17.19
C ASN A 346 -0.62 -46.12 -17.58
N ASN A 347 0.33 -45.60 -16.78
CA ASN A 347 1.08 -44.35 -16.96
C ASN A 347 0.39 -43.09 -16.37
N THR A 348 0.65 -42.81 -15.09
CA THR A 348 0.31 -41.53 -14.47
C THR A 348 1.54 -40.64 -14.40
N ASP A 349 1.47 -39.49 -15.07
CA ASP A 349 2.34 -38.35 -14.81
C ASP A 349 2.09 -37.84 -13.38
N THR A 350 3.07 -38.04 -12.48
CA THR A 350 3.02 -37.55 -11.09
C THR A 350 3.71 -36.21 -10.91
N SER A 351 4.15 -35.56 -12.00
CA SER A 351 4.87 -34.27 -11.95
C SER A 351 4.05 -33.19 -11.24
N PHE A 352 2.74 -33.17 -11.45
CA PHE A 352 1.82 -32.17 -10.90
C PHE A 352 1.84 -32.11 -9.36
N ILE A 353 2.19 -33.19 -8.65
CA ILE A 353 2.20 -33.24 -7.18
C ILE A 353 3.20 -32.24 -6.60
N ASN A 354 4.35 -32.06 -7.27
CA ASN A 354 5.35 -31.09 -6.86
C ASN A 354 4.90 -29.65 -7.14
N ASP A 355 4.13 -29.45 -8.20
CA ASP A 355 3.57 -28.14 -8.56
C ASP A 355 2.40 -27.75 -7.65
N THR A 356 1.63 -28.75 -7.19
CA THR A 356 0.51 -28.61 -6.25
C THR A 356 1.00 -28.18 -4.87
N ILE A 357 1.98 -28.90 -4.33
CA ILE A 357 2.50 -28.69 -2.97
C ILE A 357 3.86 -28.01 -3.06
N GLN A 358 3.80 -26.68 -2.97
CA GLN A 358 4.97 -25.82 -2.85
C GLN A 358 5.21 -25.43 -1.39
N HIS A 359 6.46 -25.12 -1.05
CA HIS A 359 6.81 -24.67 0.28
C HIS A 359 7.88 -23.58 0.26
N PHE A 360 7.91 -22.83 1.35
CA PHE A 360 8.86 -21.76 1.60
C PHE A 360 9.40 -21.90 3.00
N THR A 361 10.70 -21.72 3.12
CA THR A 361 11.36 -21.64 4.40
C THR A 361 12.31 -20.46 4.36
N SER A 362 12.81 -20.04 5.52
CA SER A 362 13.83 -18.99 5.63
C SER A 362 15.11 -19.26 4.84
N ARG A 363 15.29 -20.47 4.28
CA ARG A 363 16.43 -20.86 3.44
C ARG A 363 16.21 -20.63 1.93
N VAL A 364 14.98 -20.40 1.50
CA VAL A 364 14.66 -20.06 0.10
C VAL A 364 14.97 -18.58 -0.11
N SER A 365 15.55 -18.22 -1.25
CA SER A 365 15.81 -16.80 -1.55
C SER A 365 14.50 -16.01 -1.53
N GLU A 366 14.53 -14.77 -1.06
CA GLU A 366 13.33 -13.92 -0.99
C GLU A 366 12.73 -13.65 -2.38
N VAL A 367 13.56 -13.64 -3.43
CA VAL A 367 13.11 -13.55 -4.82
C VAL A 367 12.24 -14.75 -5.19
N ASP A 368 12.69 -15.96 -4.90
CA ASP A 368 11.93 -17.18 -5.18
C ASP A 368 10.68 -17.29 -4.30
N GLN A 369 10.73 -16.76 -3.08
CA GLN A 369 9.57 -16.65 -2.20
C GLN A 369 8.50 -15.74 -2.83
N ASN A 370 8.90 -14.55 -3.29
CA ASN A 370 8.01 -13.59 -3.90
C ASN A 370 7.40 -14.10 -5.21
N ILE A 371 8.19 -14.71 -6.09
CA ILE A 371 7.71 -15.26 -7.38
C ILE A 371 6.57 -16.24 -7.16
N ARG A 372 6.76 -17.22 -6.28
CA ARG A 372 5.73 -18.25 -6.05
C ARG A 372 4.55 -17.70 -5.24
N PHE A 373 4.75 -16.72 -4.35
CA PHE A 373 3.64 -16.04 -3.67
C PHE A 373 2.80 -15.21 -4.65
N GLU A 374 3.44 -14.47 -5.55
CA GLU A 374 2.76 -13.74 -6.63
C GLU A 374 1.99 -14.71 -7.54
N GLU A 375 2.57 -15.87 -7.86
CA GLU A 375 1.88 -16.92 -8.62
C GLU A 375 0.64 -17.44 -7.87
N PHE A 376 0.75 -17.72 -6.57
CA PHE A 376 -0.38 -18.13 -5.73
C PHE A 376 -1.52 -17.10 -5.75
N MET A 377 -1.18 -15.81 -5.76
CA MET A 377 -2.15 -14.71 -5.70
C MET A 377 -2.90 -14.45 -7.02
N LYS A 378 -2.45 -15.00 -8.17
CA LYS A 378 -3.14 -14.80 -9.46
C LYS A 378 -4.55 -15.40 -9.44
N PRO A 379 -5.61 -14.69 -9.89
CA PRO A 379 -6.99 -15.20 -9.88
C PRO A 379 -7.18 -16.53 -10.64
N LYS A 380 -6.35 -16.78 -11.65
CA LYS A 380 -6.39 -17.97 -12.53
C LYS A 380 -5.25 -18.97 -12.30
N SER A 381 -4.44 -18.85 -11.24
CA SER A 381 -3.45 -19.91 -10.97
C SER A 381 -4.19 -21.16 -10.49
N MET A 382 -4.36 -22.11 -11.41
CA MET A 382 -4.75 -23.47 -11.11
C MET A 382 -3.49 -24.32 -11.00
N VAL A 383 -3.56 -25.34 -10.16
CA VAL A 383 -2.59 -26.44 -10.12
C VAL A 383 -2.62 -27.12 -11.49
N SER A 384 -1.62 -26.79 -12.32
CA SER A 384 -1.44 -27.18 -13.72
C SER A 384 -2.46 -26.64 -14.75
N ARG A 385 -1.97 -25.89 -15.73
CA ARG A 385 -2.54 -25.93 -17.08
C ARG A 385 -2.06 -27.25 -17.69
N SER A 386 -2.96 -28.19 -17.92
CA SER A 386 -2.72 -29.13 -19.02
C SER A 386 -2.77 -28.29 -20.30
N GLU A 387 -1.62 -28.08 -20.95
CA GLU A 387 -1.60 -27.66 -22.34
C GLU A 387 -2.31 -28.76 -23.14
N SER A 388 -3.52 -28.44 -23.64
CA SER A 388 -4.23 -29.23 -24.63
C SER A 388 -3.82 -28.80 -26.02
#